data_AF-A0A349UP41-F1
#
_entry.id   AF-A0A349UP41-F1
#
_cell.length_a   1.000
_cell.length_b   1.000
_cell.length_c   1.000
_cell.angle_alpha   90.00
_cell.angle_beta   90.00
_cell.angle_gamma   90.00
#
_symmetry.space_group_name_H-M   'P 1'
#
loop_
_entity.id
_entity.type
_entity.pdbx_description
1 polymer ?
#
loop_
_entity_poly.entity_id
_entity_poly.type
_entity_poly.pdbx_seq_one_letter_code
_entity_poly.pdbx_strand_id
1 'polypeptide(L)'
;MASVVFYFQVHQPYRLRRYTIFDSDSNYFDDKKNAEIARKVANKCYLPANAVIEDLVRRHDGRFRVSYSLTGTIIDQFRRWVPEALDSFRRLAETGCVEFICETYYHSLAFLYNRREFITQAQLHRKLMQELFGQTPRVFRNTELTYNNDVAGAVEEMGFDAILTEGADHILGYRSPNFIYNPPNCSSLRMLMKNYRLSDDIAFRFGNRGWAEWPMTAEKFTHWVDQINGNGYVCNLFMDYETFGEHQWADTGIFEFLRTLPACVLATRKNDFLTVSEAVARYPAVGEVDVPHMISWADTERDLSAWLGNSMQANALHDVYAASETVLANGNETLLDDWRKLQTSDHFYYMCTKWFADGDVHKYFNPYESPYDAYINYMNILDNVRNRAATA
;
A
#
# COMPACT_ATOMS: atom_id res chain seq x y z
N MET A 1 -13.99 17.47 -17.29
CA MET A 1 -14.44 16.88 -16.02
C MET A 1 -13.41 15.86 -15.63
N ALA A 2 -12.74 16.09 -14.50
CA ALA A 2 -11.82 15.15 -13.90
C ALA A 2 -12.51 14.44 -12.73
N SER A 3 -12.30 13.14 -12.59
CA SER A 3 -12.73 12.36 -11.43
C SER A 3 -11.61 12.29 -10.41
N VAL A 4 -11.91 12.59 -9.15
CA VAL A 4 -11.00 12.31 -8.03
C VAL A 4 -11.09 10.82 -7.69
N VAL A 5 -9.94 10.14 -7.71
CA VAL A 5 -9.84 8.70 -7.50
C VAL A 5 -8.97 8.45 -6.27
N PHE A 6 -9.62 8.14 -5.14
CA PHE A 6 -8.92 7.77 -3.92
C PHE A 6 -8.58 6.28 -3.92
N TYR A 7 -7.32 6.00 -3.62
CA TYR A 7 -6.87 4.69 -3.18
C TYR A 7 -6.07 4.86 -1.88
N PHE A 8 -6.50 4.11 -0.85
CA PHE A 8 -5.84 4.07 0.45
C PHE A 8 -5.20 2.70 0.72
N GLN A 9 -3.90 2.69 1.00
CA GLN A 9 -3.19 1.52 1.50
C GLN A 9 -3.45 1.37 2.99
N VAL A 10 -3.85 0.18 3.44
CA VAL A 10 -4.01 -0.15 4.86
C VAL A 10 -3.08 -1.33 5.14
N HIS A 11 -2.00 -1.07 5.88
CA HIS A 11 -0.97 -2.06 6.10
C HIS A 11 -0.33 -1.94 7.49
N GLN A 12 -0.08 -3.09 8.13
CA GLN A 12 0.90 -3.21 9.20
C GLN A 12 1.66 -4.54 9.06
N PRO A 13 2.97 -4.55 9.31
CA PRO A 13 3.75 -5.78 9.37
C PRO A 13 3.55 -6.49 10.71
N TYR A 14 3.91 -7.78 10.76
CA TYR A 14 4.15 -8.48 12.02
C TYR A 14 5.58 -8.20 12.48
N ARG A 15 5.75 -7.32 13.45
CA ARG A 15 7.06 -6.99 14.01
C ARG A 15 7.65 -8.22 14.68
N LEU A 16 8.93 -8.45 14.44
CA LEU A 16 9.66 -9.59 14.99
C LEU A 16 10.00 -9.30 16.44
N ARG A 17 9.93 -10.32 17.30
CA ARG A 17 10.51 -10.23 18.64
C ARG A 17 12.03 -10.19 18.53
N ARG A 18 12.68 -9.78 19.63
CA ARG A 18 14.12 -9.98 19.77
C ARG A 18 14.41 -11.48 19.78
N TYR A 19 15.23 -11.92 18.83
CA TYR A 19 15.57 -13.31 18.57
C TYR A 19 17.08 -13.41 18.36
N THR A 20 17.73 -14.15 19.24
CA THR A 20 19.18 -14.32 19.32
C THR A 20 19.59 -15.71 18.82
N ILE A 21 20.89 -15.94 18.66
CA ILE A 21 21.42 -17.25 18.24
C ILE A 21 21.09 -18.36 19.24
N PHE A 22 20.81 -18.00 20.50
CA PHE A 22 20.49 -18.96 21.57
C PHE A 22 19.00 -19.35 21.58
N ASP A 23 18.16 -18.62 20.86
CA ASP A 23 16.74 -18.93 20.71
C ASP A 23 16.55 -20.10 19.73
N SER A 24 15.66 -21.02 20.07
CA SER A 24 15.36 -22.22 19.25
C SER A 24 13.87 -22.46 19.01
N ASP A 25 12.99 -21.69 19.65
CA ASP A 25 11.54 -21.81 19.49
C ASP A 25 11.03 -21.16 18.19
N SER A 26 9.79 -21.50 17.83
CA SER A 26 9.12 -21.00 16.62
C SER A 26 8.30 -19.72 16.84
N ASN A 27 8.45 -19.03 17.97
CA ASN A 27 7.66 -17.84 18.26
C ASN A 27 8.39 -16.58 17.78
N TYR A 28 8.36 -16.25 16.49
CA TYR A 28 9.21 -15.16 15.96
C TYR A 28 8.64 -13.74 16.12
N PHE A 29 7.36 -13.60 16.43
CA PHE A 29 6.66 -12.32 16.35
C PHE A 29 6.37 -11.72 17.72
N ASP A 30 6.51 -10.40 17.84
CA ASP A 30 6.19 -9.68 19.08
C ASP A 30 4.68 -9.39 19.14
N ASP A 31 3.90 -10.39 19.52
CA ASP A 31 2.44 -10.29 19.61
C ASP A 31 1.97 -9.16 20.51
N LYS A 32 2.70 -8.87 21.60
CA LYS A 32 2.34 -7.79 22.51
C LYS A 32 2.47 -6.44 21.80
N LYS A 33 3.65 -6.15 21.23
CA LYS A 33 3.91 -4.89 20.52
C LYS A 33 3.00 -4.73 19.30
N ASN A 34 2.79 -5.80 18.55
CA ASN A 34 1.90 -5.78 17.39
C ASN A 34 0.44 -5.49 17.81
N ALA A 35 -0.05 -6.09 18.89
CA ALA A 35 -1.39 -5.82 19.41
C ALA A 35 -1.55 -4.39 19.94
N GLU A 36 -0.53 -3.85 20.63
CA GLU A 36 -0.51 -2.47 21.11
C GLU A 36 -0.57 -1.47 19.94
N ILE A 37 0.24 -1.68 18.91
CA ILE A 37 0.26 -0.81 17.73
C ILE A 37 -1.03 -0.93 16.91
N ALA A 38 -1.51 -2.15 16.67
CA ALA A 38 -2.78 -2.36 15.95
C ALA A 38 -3.94 -1.61 16.63
N ARG A 39 -4.04 -1.68 17.97
CA ARG A 39 -5.05 -0.91 18.73
C ARG A 39 -4.83 0.59 18.65
N LYS A 40 -3.59 1.06 18.79
CA LYS A 40 -3.27 2.49 18.68
C LYS A 40 -3.71 3.05 17.33
N VAL A 41 -3.26 2.43 16.23
CA VAL A 41 -3.53 2.91 14.86
C VAL A 41 -5.02 2.77 14.53
N ALA A 42 -5.68 1.68 14.93
CA ALA A 42 -7.12 1.53 14.75
C ALA A 42 -7.93 2.67 15.41
N ASN A 43 -7.60 3.04 16.65
CA ASN A 43 -8.30 4.09 17.38
C ASN A 43 -7.99 5.50 16.87
N LYS A 44 -6.77 5.74 16.37
CA LYS A 44 -6.35 7.06 15.88
C LYS A 44 -6.71 7.30 14.42
N CYS A 45 -6.69 6.25 13.60
CA CYS A 45 -6.82 6.33 12.15
C CYS A 45 -8.05 5.56 11.66
N TYR A 46 -8.03 4.23 11.67
CA TYR A 46 -8.99 3.44 10.90
C TYR A 46 -10.44 3.65 11.33
N LEU A 47 -10.75 3.58 12.62
CA LEU A 47 -12.11 3.76 13.14
C LEU A 47 -12.65 5.18 12.90
N PRO A 48 -11.95 6.28 13.28
CA PRO A 48 -12.45 7.62 13.03
C PRO A 48 -12.50 7.96 11.53
N ALA A 49 -11.53 7.52 10.74
CA ALA A 49 -11.52 7.76 9.30
C ALA A 49 -12.65 6.98 8.60
N ASN A 50 -12.86 5.71 8.91
CA ASN A 50 -13.96 4.93 8.35
C ASN A 50 -15.32 5.52 8.73
N ALA A 51 -15.48 6.04 9.96
CA ALA A 51 -16.71 6.74 10.36
C ALA A 51 -16.96 8.01 9.52
N VAL A 52 -15.90 8.76 9.20
CA VAL A 52 -15.99 9.93 8.30
C VAL A 52 -16.35 9.50 6.88
N ILE A 53 -15.72 8.46 6.34
CA ILE A 53 -16.01 7.96 4.99
C ILE A 53 -17.46 7.46 4.89
N GLU A 54 -17.94 6.68 5.86
CA GLU A 54 -19.32 6.17 5.89
C GLU A 54 -20.34 7.31 5.91
N ASP A 55 -20.07 8.34 6.73
CA ASP A 55 -20.90 9.52 6.82
C ASP A 55 -20.88 10.36 5.52
N LEU A 56 -19.72 10.52 4.87
CA LEU A 56 -19.61 11.21 3.58
C LEU A 56 -20.37 10.49 2.47
N VAL A 57 -20.29 9.15 2.42
CA VAL A 57 -21.06 8.33 1.48
C VAL A 57 -22.55 8.62 1.64
N ARG A 58 -23.07 8.65 2.87
CA ARG A 58 -24.48 8.95 3.14
C ARG A 58 -24.85 10.39 2.78
N ARG A 59 -24.07 11.38 3.24
CA ARG A 59 -24.35 12.82 3.01
C ARG A 59 -24.35 13.22 1.54
N HIS A 60 -23.61 12.49 0.71
CA HIS A 60 -23.50 12.75 -0.71
C HIS A 60 -24.28 11.77 -1.59
N ASP A 61 -25.21 11.01 -1.01
CA ASP A 61 -26.10 10.09 -1.72
C ASP A 61 -25.31 9.08 -2.60
N GLY A 62 -24.21 8.55 -2.07
CA GLY A 62 -23.34 7.60 -2.77
C GLY A 62 -22.49 8.17 -3.90
N ARG A 63 -22.45 9.50 -4.06
CA ARG A 63 -21.56 10.18 -5.03
C ARG A 63 -20.11 10.28 -4.57
N PHE A 64 -19.85 10.15 -3.26
CA PHE A 64 -18.49 10.03 -2.74
C PHE A 64 -18.09 8.56 -2.71
N ARG A 65 -16.95 8.23 -3.32
CA ARG A 65 -16.50 6.86 -3.55
C ARG A 65 -14.99 6.76 -3.37
N VAL A 66 -14.55 5.63 -2.82
CA VAL A 66 -13.14 5.40 -2.49
C VAL A 66 -12.75 3.94 -2.72
N SER A 67 -11.45 3.68 -2.88
CA SER A 67 -10.90 2.33 -2.99
C SER A 67 -9.89 2.07 -1.89
N TYR A 68 -9.77 0.81 -1.45
CA TYR A 68 -8.82 0.39 -0.42
C TYR A 68 -8.00 -0.83 -0.86
N SER A 69 -6.72 -0.87 -0.48
CA SER A 69 -5.92 -2.10 -0.47
C SER A 69 -5.64 -2.45 0.99
N LEU A 70 -6.24 -3.53 1.49
CA LEU A 70 -5.99 -4.05 2.83
C LEU A 70 -5.10 -5.28 2.70
N THR A 71 -3.88 -5.25 3.22
CA THR A 71 -3.04 -6.46 3.19
C THR A 71 -3.67 -7.61 3.96
N GLY A 72 -3.35 -8.85 3.58
CA GLY A 72 -3.76 -10.02 4.37
C GLY A 72 -3.19 -9.94 5.79
N THR A 73 -1.96 -9.43 5.94
CA THR A 73 -1.33 -9.21 7.24
C THR A 73 -2.13 -8.29 8.15
N ILE A 74 -2.66 -7.15 7.66
CA ILE A 74 -3.44 -6.26 8.51
C ILE A 74 -4.78 -6.89 8.89
N ILE A 75 -5.40 -7.64 7.97
CA ILE A 75 -6.66 -8.33 8.23
C ILE A 75 -6.49 -9.40 9.32
N ASP A 76 -5.39 -10.14 9.30
CA ASP A 76 -5.09 -11.13 10.35
C ASP A 76 -4.85 -10.46 11.70
N GLN A 77 -4.20 -9.30 11.72
CA GLN A 77 -4.06 -8.50 12.94
C GLN A 77 -5.41 -7.95 13.43
N PHE A 78 -6.28 -7.50 12.53
CA PHE A 78 -7.62 -7.05 12.89
C PHE A 78 -8.44 -8.17 13.53
N ARG A 79 -8.49 -9.34 12.89
CA ARG A 79 -9.18 -10.53 13.43
C ARG A 79 -8.71 -10.86 14.85
N ARG A 80 -7.42 -10.69 15.13
CA ARG A 80 -6.82 -11.08 16.40
C ARG A 80 -6.96 -10.03 17.50
N TRP A 81 -6.84 -8.75 17.17
CA TRP A 81 -6.63 -7.71 18.20
C TRP A 81 -7.58 -6.52 18.15
N VAL A 82 -8.19 -6.24 17.00
CA VAL A 82 -9.12 -5.11 16.77
C VAL A 82 -10.23 -5.49 15.78
N PRO A 83 -11.08 -6.49 16.11
CA PRO A 83 -12.14 -6.95 15.21
C PRO A 83 -13.11 -5.83 14.81
N GLU A 84 -13.31 -4.83 15.67
CA GLU A 84 -14.12 -3.65 15.39
C GLU A 84 -13.63 -2.83 14.19
N ALA A 85 -12.32 -2.84 13.91
CA ALA A 85 -11.75 -2.20 12.73
C ALA A 85 -12.17 -2.96 11.46
N LEU A 86 -12.06 -4.29 11.45
CA LEU A 86 -12.53 -5.11 10.33
C LEU A 86 -14.03 -4.95 10.09
N ASP A 87 -14.83 -4.93 11.16
CA ASP A 87 -16.28 -4.71 11.05
C ASP A 87 -16.62 -3.33 10.48
N SER A 88 -15.79 -2.31 10.74
CA SER A 88 -15.97 -1.00 10.12
C SER A 88 -15.70 -1.01 8.61
N PHE A 89 -14.72 -1.78 8.13
CA PHE A 89 -14.51 -1.97 6.69
C PHE A 89 -15.63 -2.77 6.05
N ARG A 90 -16.22 -3.75 6.75
CA ARG A 90 -17.41 -4.46 6.25
C ARG A 90 -18.60 -3.53 6.06
N ARG A 91 -18.87 -2.64 7.02
CA ARG A 91 -19.93 -1.62 6.87
C ARG A 91 -19.66 -0.69 5.69
N LEU A 92 -18.40 -0.30 5.46
CA LEU A 92 -18.02 0.47 4.28
C LEU A 92 -18.30 -0.29 2.99
N ALA A 93 -17.98 -1.58 2.93
CA ALA A 93 -18.28 -2.45 1.79
C ALA A 93 -19.79 -2.50 1.48
N GLU A 94 -20.61 -2.63 2.52
CA GLU A 94 -22.08 -2.72 2.43
C GLU A 94 -22.73 -1.45 1.84
N THR A 95 -22.03 -0.31 1.87
CA THR A 95 -22.53 0.92 1.22
C THR A 95 -22.60 0.84 -0.30
N GLY A 96 -21.87 -0.10 -0.92
CA GLY A 96 -21.72 -0.18 -2.37
C GLY A 96 -20.91 0.96 -3.00
N CYS A 97 -20.33 1.86 -2.19
CA CYS A 97 -19.55 3.01 -2.64
C CYS A 97 -18.04 2.83 -2.39
N VAL A 98 -17.64 1.65 -1.90
CA VAL A 98 -16.26 1.31 -1.55
C VAL A 98 -15.82 0.08 -2.33
N GLU A 99 -14.65 0.19 -2.98
CA GLU A 99 -13.99 -0.89 -3.70
C GLU A 99 -12.79 -1.43 -2.90
N PHE A 100 -12.59 -2.75 -2.90
CA PHE A 100 -11.35 -3.37 -2.44
C PHE A 100 -10.50 -3.85 -3.62
N ILE A 101 -9.25 -3.38 -3.68
CA ILE A 101 -8.30 -3.74 -4.74
C ILE A 101 -7.31 -4.81 -4.23
N CYS A 102 -6.71 -5.55 -5.16
CA CYS A 102 -5.85 -6.68 -4.85
C CYS A 102 -4.40 -6.26 -4.66
N GLU A 103 -3.70 -7.00 -3.79
CA GLU A 103 -2.25 -6.99 -3.70
C GLU A 103 -1.71 -8.38 -3.29
N THR A 104 -0.41 -8.48 -2.97
CA THR A 104 0.13 -9.67 -2.31
C THR A 104 -0.38 -9.77 -0.87
N TYR A 105 -0.84 -10.95 -0.44
CA TYR A 105 -1.32 -11.17 0.93
C TYR A 105 -0.37 -10.64 2.02
N TYR A 106 0.93 -10.89 1.87
CA TYR A 106 1.94 -10.57 2.89
C TYR A 106 2.67 -9.26 2.66
N HIS A 107 2.18 -8.40 1.77
CA HIS A 107 2.87 -7.16 1.40
C HIS A 107 4.34 -7.41 1.02
N SER A 108 4.56 -8.43 0.19
CA SER A 108 5.88 -8.98 -0.08
C SER A 108 6.49 -8.44 -1.37
N LEU A 109 7.81 -8.51 -1.47
CA LEU A 109 8.56 -8.24 -2.70
C LEU A 109 8.72 -9.50 -3.57
N ALA A 110 7.77 -10.44 -3.48
CA ALA A 110 7.89 -11.78 -4.08
C ALA A 110 8.08 -11.76 -5.60
N PHE A 111 7.56 -10.74 -6.27
CA PHE A 111 7.76 -10.57 -7.71
C PHE A 111 9.23 -10.58 -8.12
N LEU A 112 10.11 -9.99 -7.30
CA LEU A 112 11.52 -9.82 -7.62
C LEU A 112 12.32 -11.15 -7.60
N TYR A 113 11.81 -12.17 -6.89
CA TYR A 113 12.58 -13.39 -6.60
C TYR A 113 11.84 -14.68 -6.92
N ASN A 114 10.52 -14.71 -6.78
CA ASN A 114 9.72 -15.93 -6.93
C ASN A 114 8.33 -15.62 -7.52
N ARG A 115 8.22 -15.74 -8.85
CA ARG A 115 6.98 -15.50 -9.62
C ARG A 115 5.82 -16.40 -9.16
N ARG A 116 6.09 -17.65 -8.77
CA ARG A 116 5.06 -18.58 -8.30
C ARG A 116 4.48 -18.12 -6.95
N GLU A 117 5.33 -17.69 -6.04
CA GLU A 117 4.90 -17.17 -4.74
C GLU A 117 4.16 -15.84 -4.89
N PHE A 118 4.62 -14.95 -5.78
CA PHE A 118 3.90 -13.73 -6.12
C PHE A 118 2.45 -14.01 -6.56
N ILE A 119 2.27 -14.91 -7.53
CA ILE A 119 0.94 -15.30 -8.03
C ILE A 119 0.13 -15.95 -6.90
N THR A 120 0.74 -16.82 -6.10
CA THR A 120 0.07 -17.50 -4.99
C THR A 120 -0.45 -16.50 -3.96
N GLN A 121 0.37 -15.53 -3.56
CA GLN A 121 -0.04 -14.51 -2.60
C GLN A 121 -1.11 -13.57 -3.15
N ALA A 122 -1.06 -13.22 -4.43
CA ALA A 122 -2.12 -12.46 -5.09
C ALA A 122 -3.45 -13.23 -5.10
N GLN A 123 -3.42 -14.53 -5.38
CA GLN A 123 -4.61 -15.38 -5.37
C GLN A 123 -5.20 -15.56 -3.96
N LEU A 124 -4.35 -15.74 -2.94
CA LEU A 124 -4.77 -15.80 -1.54
C LEU A 124 -5.47 -14.50 -1.12
N HIS A 125 -4.90 -13.35 -1.50
CA HIS A 125 -5.48 -12.05 -1.20
C HIS A 125 -6.83 -11.82 -1.92
N ARG A 126 -6.90 -12.13 -3.22
CA ARG A 126 -8.15 -12.04 -3.99
C ARG A 126 -9.27 -12.90 -3.37
N LYS A 127 -8.94 -14.11 -2.93
CA LYS A 127 -9.87 -14.99 -2.21
C LYS A 127 -10.33 -14.38 -0.89
N LEU A 128 -9.40 -13.81 -0.10
CA LEU A 128 -9.70 -13.16 1.16
C LEU A 128 -10.67 -11.98 1.00
N MET A 129 -10.49 -11.14 -0.04
CA MET A 129 -11.40 -10.02 -0.31
C MET A 129 -12.82 -10.51 -0.64
N GLN A 130 -12.94 -11.58 -1.44
CA GLN A 130 -14.22 -12.19 -1.78
C GLN A 130 -14.93 -12.77 -0.55
N GLU A 131 -14.19 -13.46 0.32
CA GLU A 131 -14.74 -14.04 1.55
C GLU A 131 -15.21 -13.00 2.55
N LEU A 132 -14.48 -11.89 2.70
CA LEU A 132 -14.76 -10.88 3.72
C LEU A 132 -15.76 -9.81 3.29
N PHE A 133 -15.69 -9.40 2.02
CA PHE A 133 -16.42 -8.23 1.51
C PHE A 133 -17.36 -8.57 0.36
N GLY A 134 -17.38 -9.81 -0.11
CA GLY A 134 -18.21 -10.23 -1.26
C GLY A 134 -17.74 -9.66 -2.60
N GLN A 135 -16.56 -9.02 -2.64
CA GLN A 135 -15.99 -8.40 -3.83
C GLN A 135 -14.85 -9.25 -4.38
N THR A 136 -14.84 -9.47 -5.70
CA THR A 136 -13.65 -9.99 -6.39
C THR A 136 -12.87 -8.79 -6.94
N PRO A 137 -11.69 -8.48 -6.38
CA PRO A 137 -10.84 -7.41 -6.88
C PRO A 137 -10.53 -7.54 -8.36
N ARG A 138 -10.66 -6.44 -9.10
CA ARG A 138 -10.34 -6.34 -10.54
C ARG A 138 -9.10 -5.50 -10.83
N VAL A 139 -8.65 -4.73 -9.85
CA VAL A 139 -7.47 -3.89 -9.91
C VAL A 139 -6.38 -4.51 -9.06
N PHE A 140 -5.14 -4.49 -9.54
CA PHE A 140 -3.98 -4.92 -8.78
C PHE A 140 -3.07 -3.74 -8.46
N ARG A 141 -2.56 -3.71 -7.24
CA ARG A 141 -1.44 -2.86 -6.86
C ARG A 141 -0.34 -3.74 -6.28
N ASN A 142 0.86 -3.65 -6.83
CA ASN A 142 1.98 -4.41 -6.30
C ASN A 142 2.61 -3.68 -5.10
N THR A 143 3.34 -4.43 -4.26
CA THR A 143 3.90 -3.96 -2.98
C THR A 143 4.67 -2.68 -3.21
N GLU A 144 4.34 -1.63 -2.44
CA GLU A 144 5.02 -0.32 -2.52
C GLU A 144 4.93 0.34 -3.92
N LEU A 145 3.85 0.05 -4.64
CA LEU A 145 3.66 0.39 -6.06
C LEU A 145 4.84 -0.01 -6.94
N THR A 146 5.52 -1.11 -6.58
CA THR A 146 6.66 -1.61 -7.36
C THR A 146 6.20 -2.07 -8.73
N TYR A 147 6.82 -1.52 -9.78
CA TYR A 147 6.34 -1.71 -11.14
C TYR A 147 7.49 -1.71 -12.15
N ASN A 148 7.38 -2.61 -13.12
CA ASN A 148 7.95 -2.49 -14.45
C ASN A 148 6.98 -3.16 -15.44
N ASN A 149 7.31 -3.16 -16.73
CA ASN A 149 6.48 -3.81 -17.73
C ASN A 149 6.27 -5.32 -17.48
N ASP A 150 7.22 -6.01 -16.84
CA ASP A 150 7.09 -7.44 -16.53
C ASP A 150 6.05 -7.70 -15.43
N VAL A 151 5.91 -6.78 -14.46
CA VAL A 151 4.84 -6.81 -13.46
C VAL A 151 3.50 -6.66 -14.17
N ALA A 152 3.40 -5.73 -15.12
CA ALA A 152 2.18 -5.53 -15.90
C ALA A 152 1.76 -6.82 -16.62
N GLY A 153 2.69 -7.47 -17.33
CA GLY A 153 2.42 -8.74 -18.00
C GLY A 153 1.93 -9.82 -17.03
N ALA A 154 2.53 -9.93 -15.85
CA ALA A 154 2.09 -10.85 -14.80
C ALA A 154 0.67 -10.60 -14.31
N VAL A 155 0.34 -9.33 -14.13
CA VAL A 155 -0.95 -8.89 -13.62
C VAL A 155 -2.03 -9.12 -14.66
N GLU A 156 -1.74 -8.89 -15.95
CA GLU A 156 -2.65 -9.25 -17.04
C GLU A 156 -2.87 -10.77 -17.11
N GLU A 157 -1.82 -11.59 -17.01
CA GLU A 157 -1.92 -13.05 -16.97
C GLU A 157 -2.80 -13.57 -15.81
N MET A 158 -2.83 -12.84 -14.69
CA MET A 158 -3.69 -13.16 -13.54
C MET A 158 -5.17 -12.75 -13.73
N GLY A 159 -5.49 -12.04 -14.82
CA GLY A 159 -6.83 -11.61 -15.19
C GLY A 159 -7.32 -10.33 -14.53
N PHE A 160 -6.41 -9.41 -14.18
CA PHE A 160 -6.78 -8.08 -13.66
C PHE A 160 -7.03 -7.10 -14.81
N ASP A 161 -7.95 -6.15 -14.59
CA ASP A 161 -8.32 -5.12 -15.57
C ASP A 161 -7.39 -3.91 -15.52
N ALA A 162 -6.76 -3.65 -14.36
CA ALA A 162 -5.85 -2.53 -14.20
C ALA A 162 -4.74 -2.75 -13.18
N ILE A 163 -3.63 -2.02 -13.37
CA ILE A 163 -2.50 -1.94 -12.46
C ILE A 163 -2.26 -0.49 -12.00
N LEU A 164 -1.88 -0.32 -10.74
CA LEU A 164 -1.50 0.97 -10.16
C LEU A 164 0.02 1.11 -10.05
N THR A 165 0.54 2.28 -10.39
CA THR A 165 1.98 2.58 -10.32
C THR A 165 2.25 4.06 -9.97
N GLU A 166 3.52 4.43 -9.83
CA GLU A 166 3.99 5.78 -9.58
C GLU A 166 3.99 6.64 -10.86
N GLY A 167 3.57 7.89 -10.76
CA GLY A 167 3.53 8.89 -11.82
C GLY A 167 4.56 10.00 -11.63
N ALA A 168 5.81 9.65 -11.32
CA ALA A 168 6.89 10.63 -11.17
C ALA A 168 7.35 11.23 -12.51
N ASP A 169 7.88 12.45 -12.46
CA ASP A 169 8.23 13.24 -13.66
C ASP A 169 9.24 12.51 -14.58
N HIS A 170 10.23 11.82 -14.01
CA HIS A 170 11.23 11.09 -14.80
C HIS A 170 10.67 9.84 -15.49
N ILE A 171 9.52 9.33 -15.05
CA ILE A 171 8.81 8.22 -15.70
C ILE A 171 7.90 8.76 -16.81
N LEU A 172 7.17 9.83 -16.52
CA LEU A 172 6.16 10.39 -17.43
C LEU A 172 6.76 11.22 -18.57
N GLY A 173 7.91 11.87 -18.34
CA GLY A 173 8.48 12.83 -19.27
C GLY A 173 7.52 14.00 -19.52
N TYR A 174 7.00 14.13 -20.74
CA TYR A 174 6.03 15.16 -21.11
C TYR A 174 4.57 14.80 -20.79
N ARG A 175 4.31 13.55 -20.36
CA ARG A 175 2.97 13.03 -20.08
C ARG A 175 2.48 13.51 -18.71
N SER A 176 1.22 13.24 -18.42
CA SER A 176 0.56 13.65 -17.16
C SER A 176 0.03 12.43 -16.40
N PRO A 177 0.13 12.36 -15.06
CA PRO A 177 -0.46 11.27 -14.28
C PRO A 177 -2.00 11.31 -14.27
N ASN A 178 -2.59 12.38 -14.82
CA ASN A 178 -4.03 12.62 -14.82
C ASN A 178 -4.79 11.93 -15.97
N PHE A 179 -4.15 10.96 -16.63
CA PHE A 179 -4.74 10.13 -17.67
C PHE A 179 -4.51 8.64 -17.37
N ILE A 180 -5.30 7.81 -18.03
CA ILE A 180 -5.11 6.35 -18.02
C ILE A 180 -4.20 5.99 -19.19
N TYR A 181 -3.29 5.04 -18.98
CA TYR A 181 -2.36 4.54 -19.99
C TYR A 181 -2.50 3.03 -20.17
N ASN A 182 -1.84 2.50 -21.19
CA ASN A 182 -1.58 1.07 -21.31
C ASN A 182 -0.11 0.80 -21.00
N PRO A 183 0.20 -0.29 -20.28
CA PRO A 183 1.54 -0.86 -20.28
C PRO A 183 1.87 -1.41 -21.68
N PRO A 184 3.14 -1.38 -22.12
CA PRO A 184 3.55 -2.07 -23.33
C PRO A 184 3.36 -3.58 -23.18
N ASN A 185 3.15 -4.26 -24.31
CA ASN A 185 2.98 -5.71 -24.38
C ASN A 185 1.78 -6.28 -23.60
N CYS A 186 0.87 -5.43 -23.13
CA CYS A 186 -0.42 -5.84 -22.56
C CYS A 186 -1.55 -5.57 -23.56
N SER A 187 -2.52 -6.47 -23.62
CA SER A 187 -3.62 -6.42 -24.60
C SER A 187 -4.84 -5.63 -24.13
N SER A 188 -5.08 -5.62 -22.82
CA SER A 188 -6.33 -5.17 -22.19
C SER A 188 -6.10 -4.45 -20.86
N LEU A 189 -4.99 -4.72 -20.18
CA LEU A 189 -4.63 -4.11 -18.91
C LEU A 189 -4.50 -2.59 -19.02
N ARG A 190 -5.15 -1.86 -18.12
CA ARG A 190 -5.02 -0.41 -17.97
C ARG A 190 -4.04 -0.05 -16.85
N MET A 191 -3.45 1.13 -16.94
CA MET A 191 -2.51 1.64 -15.96
C MET A 191 -2.95 3.01 -15.45
N LEU A 192 -3.07 3.13 -14.13
CA LEU A 192 -3.30 4.39 -13.44
C LEU A 192 -2.06 4.76 -12.64
N MET A 193 -1.62 6.00 -12.79
CA MET A 193 -0.37 6.48 -12.20
C MET A 193 -0.70 7.47 -11.09
N LYS A 194 -0.07 7.32 -9.92
CA LYS A 194 -0.22 8.21 -8.78
C LYS A 194 0.08 9.65 -9.21
N ASN A 195 -0.81 10.59 -8.87
CA ASN A 195 -0.45 12.00 -8.93
C ASN A 195 0.34 12.32 -7.65
N TYR A 196 1.66 12.10 -7.71
CA TYR A 196 2.49 12.15 -6.51
C TYR A 196 2.49 13.53 -5.86
N ARG A 197 2.43 14.61 -6.64
CA ARG A 197 2.44 15.97 -6.11
C ARG A 197 1.24 16.20 -5.20
N LEU A 198 0.02 15.98 -5.72
CA LEU A 198 -1.21 16.18 -4.95
C LEU A 198 -1.43 15.14 -3.86
N SER A 199 -0.98 13.90 -4.07
CA SER A 199 -1.04 12.86 -3.04
C SER A 199 -0.12 13.20 -1.86
N ASP A 200 1.13 13.57 -2.15
CA ASP A 200 2.15 13.89 -1.15
C ASP A 200 1.84 15.22 -0.43
N ASP A 201 1.13 16.15 -1.08
CA ASP A 201 0.62 17.36 -0.44
C ASP A 201 -0.33 17.03 0.72
N ILE A 202 -1.19 16.02 0.56
CA ILE A 202 -2.08 15.53 1.63
C ILE A 202 -1.29 14.67 2.63
N ALA A 203 -0.51 13.71 2.15
CA ALA A 203 0.15 12.72 3.00
C ALA A 203 1.26 13.33 3.88
N PHE A 204 2.11 14.19 3.30
CA PHE A 204 3.33 14.67 3.96
C PHE A 204 3.30 16.16 4.28
N ARG A 205 2.74 17.01 3.40
CA ARG A 205 2.86 18.48 3.53
C ARG A 205 1.69 19.14 4.29
N PHE A 206 0.58 18.43 4.53
CA PHE A 206 -0.64 19.00 5.11
C PHE A 206 -0.40 19.79 6.42
N GLY A 207 0.30 19.19 7.39
CA GLY A 207 0.62 19.82 8.67
C GLY A 207 1.85 20.77 8.64
N ASN A 208 2.55 20.88 7.52
CA ASN A 208 3.81 21.63 7.43
C ASN A 208 3.57 23.13 7.28
N ARG A 209 3.67 23.88 8.40
CA ARG A 209 3.52 25.35 8.43
C ARG A 209 4.57 26.13 7.63
N GLY A 210 5.69 25.50 7.28
CA GLY A 210 6.75 26.11 6.46
C GLY A 210 6.55 25.88 4.96
N TRP A 211 5.58 25.06 4.55
CA TRP A 211 5.26 24.87 3.14
C TRP A 211 4.52 26.09 2.59
N ALA A 212 4.94 26.57 1.41
CA ALA A 212 4.42 27.80 0.81
C ALA A 212 2.89 27.79 0.57
N GLU A 213 2.30 26.61 0.39
CA GLU A 213 0.86 26.46 0.20
C GLU A 213 0.09 26.20 1.51
N TRP A 214 0.74 26.25 2.67
CA TRP A 214 0.07 26.09 3.96
C TRP A 214 -0.75 27.35 4.34
N PRO A 215 -1.96 27.21 4.91
CA PRO A 215 -2.68 25.97 5.16
C PRO A 215 -3.33 25.40 3.89
N MET A 216 -3.40 24.08 3.79
CA MET A 216 -4.16 23.40 2.74
C MET A 216 -5.64 23.27 3.15
N THR A 217 -6.51 24.02 2.46
CA THR A 217 -7.97 23.95 2.66
C THR A 217 -8.63 23.11 1.57
N ALA A 218 -9.87 22.66 1.81
CA ALA A 218 -10.65 21.90 0.85
C ALA A 218 -10.92 22.70 -0.45
N GLU A 219 -11.15 24.02 -0.34
CA GLU A 219 -11.37 24.91 -1.48
C GLU A 219 -10.11 25.08 -2.31
N LYS A 220 -8.96 25.28 -1.66
CA LYS A 220 -7.66 25.38 -2.34
C LYS A 220 -7.37 24.09 -3.10
N PHE A 221 -7.54 22.94 -2.45
CA PHE A 221 -7.33 21.65 -3.11
C PHE A 221 -8.33 21.42 -4.25
N THR A 222 -9.60 21.78 -4.08
CA THR A 222 -10.61 21.70 -5.14
C THR A 222 -10.22 22.55 -6.34
N HIS A 223 -9.67 23.75 -6.12
CA HIS A 223 -9.18 24.59 -7.21
C HIS A 223 -8.03 23.93 -7.99
N TRP A 224 -7.12 23.22 -7.30
CA TRP A 224 -6.06 22.46 -7.97
C TRP A 224 -6.60 21.28 -8.78
N VAL A 225 -7.58 20.55 -8.26
CA VAL A 225 -8.28 19.50 -9.02
C VAL A 225 -8.98 20.10 -10.24
N ASP A 226 -9.61 21.27 -10.10
CA ASP A 226 -10.25 21.97 -11.21
C ASP A 226 -9.29 22.29 -12.37
N GLN A 227 -8.00 22.54 -12.08
CA GLN A 227 -6.99 22.80 -13.12
C GLN A 227 -6.66 21.59 -13.99
N ILE A 228 -7.05 20.38 -13.57
CA ILE A 228 -6.88 19.16 -14.37
C ILE A 228 -7.86 19.17 -15.55
N ASN A 229 -8.99 19.86 -15.42
CA ASN A 229 -10.02 19.89 -16.45
C ASN A 229 -9.48 20.46 -17.78
N GLY A 230 -9.68 19.69 -18.85
CA GLY A 230 -9.19 20.03 -20.18
C GLY A 230 -7.81 19.45 -20.50
N ASN A 231 -7.07 18.98 -19.49
CA ASN A 231 -5.77 18.31 -19.65
C ASN A 231 -5.61 17.10 -18.71
N GLY A 232 -6.70 16.34 -18.55
CA GLY A 232 -6.78 15.17 -17.70
C GLY A 232 -8.22 14.77 -17.42
N TYR A 233 -8.41 13.52 -17.04
CA TYR A 233 -9.72 12.96 -16.66
C TYR A 233 -9.72 12.33 -15.27
N VAL A 234 -8.55 12.08 -14.68
CA VAL A 234 -8.44 11.50 -13.34
C VAL A 234 -7.48 12.30 -12.47
N CYS A 235 -7.77 12.37 -11.18
CA CYS A 235 -6.87 12.85 -10.15
C CYS A 235 -6.62 11.69 -9.19
N ASN A 236 -5.55 10.93 -9.45
CA ASN A 236 -5.20 9.72 -8.72
C ASN A 236 -4.52 10.08 -7.40
N LEU A 237 -5.27 9.99 -6.30
CA LEU A 237 -4.81 10.28 -4.95
C LEU A 237 -4.54 8.97 -4.21
N PHE A 238 -3.31 8.48 -4.36
CA PHE A 238 -2.87 7.17 -3.87
C PHE A 238 -1.94 7.39 -2.68
N MET A 239 -2.33 6.93 -1.49
CA MET A 239 -1.61 7.22 -0.24
C MET A 239 -1.85 6.15 0.82
N ASP A 240 -1.00 6.13 1.85
CA ASP A 240 -1.25 5.38 3.07
C ASP A 240 -2.48 5.91 3.80
N TYR A 241 -3.34 5.02 4.29
CA TYR A 241 -4.54 5.40 5.00
C TYR A 241 -4.23 6.04 6.36
N GLU A 242 -3.09 5.63 6.93
CA GLU A 242 -2.47 6.16 8.13
C GLU A 242 -2.15 7.67 8.01
N THR A 243 -2.21 8.24 6.81
CA THR A 243 -2.29 9.70 6.59
C THR A 243 -3.31 10.37 7.51
N PHE A 244 -4.50 9.78 7.66
CA PHE A 244 -5.58 10.35 8.46
C PHE A 244 -5.51 9.88 9.91
N GLY A 245 -4.80 10.63 10.77
CA GLY A 245 -4.80 10.44 12.21
C GLY A 245 -3.52 9.85 12.81
N GLU A 246 -2.67 9.19 12.01
CA GLU A 246 -1.38 8.68 12.47
C GLU A 246 -0.19 9.49 11.93
N HIS A 247 -0.11 9.72 10.61
CA HIS A 247 0.94 10.56 10.01
C HIS A 247 0.60 12.05 10.12
N GLN A 248 -0.64 12.43 9.82
CA GLN A 248 -1.20 13.75 10.15
C GLN A 248 -2.13 13.58 11.35
N TRP A 249 -1.77 14.17 12.49
CA TRP A 249 -2.57 14.06 13.71
C TRP A 249 -3.90 14.82 13.59
N ALA A 250 -4.90 14.45 14.38
CA ALA A 250 -6.24 15.03 14.30
C ALA A 250 -6.24 16.57 14.52
N ASP A 251 -5.35 17.08 15.36
CA ASP A 251 -5.18 18.51 15.67
C ASP A 251 -4.60 19.33 14.51
N THR A 252 -4.02 18.69 13.49
CA THR A 252 -3.65 19.36 12.23
C THR A 252 -4.88 19.82 11.44
N GLY A 253 -6.05 19.24 11.71
CA GLY A 253 -7.28 19.48 10.95
C GLY A 253 -7.50 18.51 9.78
N ILE A 254 -6.66 17.48 9.61
CA ILE A 254 -6.74 16.55 8.47
C ILE A 254 -8.11 15.87 8.34
N PHE A 255 -8.75 15.51 9.45
CA PHE A 255 -10.09 14.94 9.43
C PHE A 255 -11.14 15.94 8.96
N GLU A 256 -10.99 17.22 9.29
CA GLU A 256 -11.92 18.25 8.86
C GLU A 256 -11.76 18.57 7.37
N PHE A 257 -10.52 18.56 6.90
CA PHE A 257 -10.24 18.57 5.46
C PHE A 257 -10.93 17.40 4.76
N LEU A 258 -10.80 16.17 5.26
CA LEU A 258 -11.46 15.00 4.68
C LEU A 258 -12.99 15.14 4.66
N ARG A 259 -13.60 15.65 5.74
CA ARG A 259 -15.06 15.91 5.80
C ARG A 259 -15.54 16.96 4.81
N THR A 260 -14.72 17.98 4.55
CA THR A 260 -15.13 19.14 3.76
C THR A 260 -14.87 18.95 2.27
N LEU A 261 -13.79 18.23 1.92
CA LEU A 261 -13.32 18.08 0.55
C LEU A 261 -14.40 17.59 -0.43
N PRO A 262 -15.19 16.52 -0.15
CA PRO A 262 -16.18 16.05 -1.11
C PRO A 262 -17.28 17.08 -1.40
N ALA A 263 -17.71 17.83 -0.39
CA ALA A 263 -18.69 18.89 -0.58
C ALA A 263 -18.16 19.99 -1.51
N CYS A 264 -16.90 20.42 -1.33
CA CYS A 264 -16.26 21.41 -2.20
C CYS A 264 -16.13 20.92 -3.65
N VAL A 265 -15.61 19.70 -3.85
CA VAL A 265 -15.40 19.12 -5.18
C VAL A 265 -16.72 18.95 -5.93
N LEU A 266 -17.76 18.45 -5.25
CA LEU A 266 -19.07 18.21 -5.87
C LEU A 266 -19.86 19.50 -6.12
N ALA A 267 -19.63 20.56 -5.33
CA ALA A 267 -20.34 21.83 -5.47
C ALA A 267 -20.07 22.52 -6.81
N THR A 268 -18.87 22.36 -7.39
CA THR A 268 -18.53 22.97 -8.68
C THR A 268 -19.26 22.32 -9.85
N ARG A 269 -19.78 21.09 -9.67
CA ARG A 269 -20.34 20.22 -10.73
C ARG A 269 -19.38 19.96 -11.91
N LYS A 270 -18.08 20.24 -11.73
CA LYS A 270 -17.04 20.03 -12.75
C LYS A 270 -16.30 18.72 -12.57
N ASN A 271 -16.33 18.15 -11.37
CA ASN A 271 -15.61 16.96 -10.97
C ASN A 271 -16.52 16.06 -10.13
N ASP A 272 -16.14 14.80 -10.00
CA ASP A 272 -16.82 13.80 -9.18
C ASP A 272 -15.81 12.85 -8.51
N PHE A 273 -16.30 11.83 -7.80
CA PHE A 273 -15.48 10.79 -7.21
C PHE A 273 -15.80 9.45 -7.84
N LEU A 274 -14.76 8.66 -8.08
CA LEU A 274 -14.86 7.31 -8.60
C LEU A 274 -14.00 6.35 -7.79
N THR A 275 -14.42 5.09 -7.72
CA THR A 275 -13.47 4.03 -7.39
C THR A 275 -12.49 3.83 -8.55
N VAL A 276 -11.39 3.12 -8.30
CA VAL A 276 -10.37 2.89 -9.32
C VAL A 276 -10.94 2.12 -10.52
N SER A 277 -11.72 1.06 -10.27
CA SER A 277 -12.40 0.31 -11.34
C SER A 277 -13.36 1.18 -12.15
N GLU A 278 -14.08 2.10 -11.51
CA GLU A 278 -15.01 2.97 -12.22
C GLU A 278 -14.29 3.97 -13.12
N ALA A 279 -13.13 4.47 -12.67
CA ALA A 279 -12.27 5.30 -13.51
C ALA A 279 -11.76 4.51 -14.73
N VAL A 280 -11.30 3.27 -14.53
CA VAL A 280 -10.87 2.35 -15.60
C VAL A 280 -11.98 2.10 -16.61
N ALA A 281 -13.21 1.87 -16.15
CA ALA A 281 -14.35 1.60 -17.02
C ALA A 281 -14.82 2.86 -17.79
N ARG A 282 -14.67 4.05 -17.19
CA ARG A 282 -15.18 5.30 -17.75
C ARG A 282 -14.26 5.92 -18.79
N TYR A 283 -12.95 5.89 -18.56
CA TYR A 283 -12.00 6.67 -19.35
C TYR A 283 -11.14 5.77 -20.25
N PRO A 284 -10.96 6.14 -21.53
CA PRO A 284 -10.05 5.40 -22.40
C PRO A 284 -8.59 5.66 -21.99
N ALA A 285 -7.73 4.69 -22.26
CA ALA A 285 -6.30 4.94 -22.22
C ALA A 285 -5.89 5.90 -23.35
N VAL A 286 -5.04 6.88 -23.06
CA VAL A 286 -4.62 7.92 -24.02
C VAL A 286 -3.31 7.59 -24.73
N GLY A 287 -2.66 6.51 -24.35
CA GLY A 287 -1.42 6.06 -24.97
C GLY A 287 -0.72 4.99 -24.15
N GLU A 288 0.50 4.68 -24.57
CA GLU A 288 1.38 3.73 -23.90
C GLU A 288 2.46 4.47 -23.09
N VAL A 289 2.81 3.90 -21.95
CA VAL A 289 3.92 4.35 -21.10
C VAL A 289 4.82 3.15 -20.81
N ASP A 290 6.03 3.22 -21.35
CA ASP A 290 7.07 2.21 -21.21
C ASP A 290 7.89 2.47 -19.94
N VAL A 291 7.98 1.46 -19.06
CA VAL A 291 8.78 1.50 -17.84
C VAL A 291 9.66 0.23 -17.77
N PRO A 292 10.87 0.28 -18.36
CA PRO A 292 11.72 -0.90 -18.48
C PRO A 292 12.42 -1.30 -17.18
N HIS A 293 12.53 -0.38 -16.21
CA HIS A 293 13.21 -0.59 -14.94
C HIS A 293 12.22 -0.60 -13.78
N MET A 294 12.52 -1.37 -12.74
CA MET A 294 11.66 -1.45 -11.56
C MET A 294 11.66 -0.11 -10.81
N ILE A 295 10.49 0.50 -10.70
CA ILE A 295 10.23 1.73 -9.94
C ILE A 295 9.41 1.42 -8.68
N SER A 296 9.26 2.39 -7.79
CA SER A 296 8.40 2.36 -6.61
C SER A 296 7.91 3.77 -6.27
N TRP A 297 6.90 3.90 -5.41
CA TRP A 297 6.49 5.19 -4.87
C TRP A 297 7.34 5.72 -3.71
N ALA A 298 8.31 4.92 -3.23
CA ALA A 298 9.12 5.27 -2.06
C ALA A 298 10.30 6.15 -2.39
N ASP A 299 10.67 6.97 -1.39
CA ASP A 299 11.82 7.88 -1.39
C ASP A 299 11.89 8.80 -2.62
N THR A 300 12.85 9.73 -2.67
CA THR A 300 12.88 10.72 -3.76
C THR A 300 13.24 10.09 -5.11
N GLU A 301 14.01 9.00 -5.07
CA GLU A 301 14.52 8.28 -6.23
C GLU A 301 13.45 7.44 -6.94
N ARG A 302 12.36 7.08 -6.24
CA ARG A 302 11.22 6.31 -6.78
C ARG A 302 11.64 4.99 -7.43
N ASP A 303 12.59 4.31 -6.79
CA ASP A 303 13.15 3.03 -7.21
C ASP A 303 13.16 2.01 -6.05
N LEU A 304 13.85 0.88 -6.23
CA LEU A 304 13.93 -0.16 -5.20
C LEU A 304 14.97 0.09 -4.11
N SER A 305 15.70 1.20 -4.13
CA SER A 305 16.83 1.41 -3.23
C SER A 305 16.44 1.55 -1.75
N ALA A 306 15.14 1.75 -1.45
CA ALA A 306 14.61 1.66 -0.09
C ALA A 306 14.64 0.23 0.49
N TRP A 307 14.60 -0.81 -0.36
CA TRP A 307 14.63 -2.23 0.05
C TRP A 307 15.83 -3.01 -0.49
N LEU A 308 16.59 -2.44 -1.43
CA LEU A 308 17.74 -3.07 -2.09
C LEU A 308 18.94 -2.11 -2.23
N GLY A 309 19.05 -1.14 -1.32
CA GLY A 309 20.10 -0.12 -1.34
C GLY A 309 21.43 -0.56 -0.74
N ASN A 310 21.49 -1.68 -0.01
CA ASN A 310 22.71 -2.19 0.62
C ASN A 310 22.81 -3.72 0.63
N SER A 311 23.99 -4.23 1.04
CA SER A 311 24.29 -5.66 1.04
C SER A 311 23.50 -6.49 2.06
N MET A 312 23.12 -5.91 3.21
CA MET A 312 22.30 -6.58 4.23
C MET A 312 20.91 -6.86 3.68
N GLN A 313 20.30 -5.85 3.07
CA GLN A 313 19.01 -5.95 2.39
C GLN A 313 19.04 -6.98 1.28
N ALA A 314 20.03 -6.90 0.38
CA ALA A 314 20.18 -7.83 -0.73
C ALA A 314 20.37 -9.28 -0.25
N ASN A 315 21.16 -9.49 0.81
CA ASN A 315 21.36 -10.83 1.39
C ASN A 315 20.07 -11.37 2.04
N ALA A 316 19.41 -10.59 2.89
CA ALA A 316 18.19 -11.03 3.58
C ALA A 316 17.08 -11.41 2.59
N LEU A 317 16.88 -10.61 1.54
CA LEU A 317 15.93 -10.90 0.46
C LEU A 317 16.31 -12.16 -0.32
N HIS A 318 17.58 -12.28 -0.74
CA HIS A 318 18.03 -13.48 -1.43
C HIS A 318 17.78 -14.74 -0.58
N ASP A 319 18.16 -14.71 0.69
CA ASP A 319 18.15 -15.88 1.55
C ASP A 319 16.74 -16.33 1.94
N VAL A 320 15.80 -15.40 2.16
CA VAL A 320 14.41 -15.76 2.45
C VAL A 320 13.77 -16.46 1.26
N TYR A 321 13.99 -15.99 0.03
CA TYR A 321 13.42 -16.64 -1.15
C TYR A 321 14.16 -17.91 -1.57
N ALA A 322 15.47 -18.03 -1.27
CA ALA A 322 16.22 -19.27 -1.46
C ALA A 322 15.69 -20.43 -0.60
N ALA A 323 15.02 -20.14 0.53
CA ALA A 323 14.38 -21.15 1.36
C ALA A 323 13.04 -21.68 0.79
N SER A 324 12.51 -21.09 -0.29
CA SER A 324 11.16 -21.35 -0.79
C SER A 324 10.89 -22.83 -1.10
N GLU A 325 11.78 -23.51 -1.83
CA GLU A 325 11.57 -24.92 -2.19
C GLU A 325 11.50 -25.82 -0.97
N THR A 326 12.44 -25.67 -0.02
CA THR A 326 12.48 -26.46 1.21
C THR A 326 11.27 -26.21 2.09
N VAL A 327 10.87 -24.94 2.26
CA VAL A 327 9.69 -24.58 3.07
C VAL A 327 8.40 -25.13 2.45
N LEU A 328 8.23 -25.00 1.12
CA LEU A 328 7.06 -25.49 0.42
C LEU A 328 6.97 -27.03 0.43
N ALA A 329 8.11 -27.72 0.30
CA ALA A 329 8.16 -29.18 0.34
C ALA A 329 7.86 -29.77 1.73
N ASN A 330 8.15 -29.02 2.80
CA ASN A 330 7.94 -29.44 4.19
C ASN A 330 6.45 -29.70 4.52
N GLY A 331 5.52 -28.96 3.91
CA GLY A 331 4.07 -29.15 4.08
C GLY A 331 3.49 -28.67 5.42
N ASN A 332 4.30 -28.13 6.33
CA ASN A 332 3.83 -27.54 7.59
C ASN A 332 3.24 -26.13 7.36
N GLU A 333 1.94 -25.97 7.57
CA GLU A 333 1.22 -24.71 7.36
C GLU A 333 1.73 -23.57 8.27
N THR A 334 2.08 -23.86 9.52
CA THR A 334 2.62 -22.85 10.45
C THR A 334 3.99 -22.36 9.97
N LEU A 335 4.87 -23.28 9.54
CA LEU A 335 6.17 -22.91 8.99
C LEU A 335 6.03 -22.07 7.70
N LEU A 336 5.08 -22.44 6.84
CA LEU A 336 4.80 -21.72 5.61
C LEU A 336 4.33 -20.30 5.90
N ASP A 337 3.44 -20.13 6.87
CA ASP A 337 2.94 -18.82 7.29
C ASP A 337 4.02 -17.97 7.98
N ASP A 338 4.85 -18.57 8.84
CA ASP A 338 6.02 -17.91 9.43
C ASP A 338 6.95 -17.37 8.33
N TRP A 339 7.32 -18.23 7.36
CA TRP A 339 8.19 -17.86 6.24
C TRP A 339 7.58 -16.76 5.36
N ARG A 340 6.27 -16.80 5.10
CA ARG A 340 5.57 -15.76 4.32
C ARG A 340 5.53 -14.43 5.03
N LYS A 341 5.33 -14.40 6.35
CA LYS A 341 5.41 -13.16 7.14
C LYS A 341 6.81 -12.56 7.09
N LEU A 342 7.87 -13.37 7.05
CA LEU A 342 9.24 -12.86 6.89
C LEU A 342 9.50 -12.18 5.54
N GLN A 343 8.63 -12.36 4.53
CA GLN A 343 8.76 -11.70 3.22
C GLN A 343 8.17 -10.29 3.18
N THR A 344 7.52 -9.83 4.26
CA THR A 344 6.92 -8.50 4.34
C THR A 344 7.97 -7.42 4.07
N SER A 345 7.68 -6.46 3.18
CA SER A 345 8.62 -5.44 2.70
C SER A 345 9.28 -4.64 3.84
N ASP A 346 8.53 -4.34 4.90
CA ASP A 346 8.98 -3.61 6.09
C ASP A 346 10.26 -4.16 6.71
N HIS A 347 10.42 -5.49 6.73
CA HIS A 347 11.60 -6.11 7.33
C HIS A 347 12.89 -5.66 6.63
N PHE A 348 12.86 -5.54 5.31
CA PHE A 348 14.00 -5.07 4.52
C PHE A 348 14.12 -3.55 4.59
N TYR A 349 13.00 -2.85 4.70
CA TYR A 349 12.99 -1.40 4.92
C TYR A 349 13.71 -1.02 6.22
N TYR A 350 13.51 -1.79 7.30
CA TYR A 350 14.20 -1.58 8.58
C TYR A 350 15.72 -1.78 8.50
N MET A 351 16.23 -2.42 7.45
CA MET A 351 17.66 -2.62 7.17
C MET A 351 18.25 -1.52 6.27
N CYS A 352 17.46 -0.51 5.87
CA CYS A 352 17.92 0.59 5.03
C CYS A 352 18.89 1.52 5.78
N THR A 353 19.99 1.88 5.13
CA THR A 353 21.06 2.73 5.72
C THR A 353 21.01 4.19 5.27
N LYS A 354 20.22 4.53 4.24
CA LYS A 354 20.16 5.89 3.66
C LYS A 354 19.88 6.96 4.72
N TRP A 355 18.86 6.71 5.53
CA TRP A 355 18.33 7.70 6.48
C TRP A 355 18.96 7.60 7.88
N PHE A 356 19.82 6.60 8.09
CA PHE A 356 20.51 6.42 9.38
C PHE A 356 21.53 7.52 9.64
N ALA A 357 22.08 8.13 8.60
CA ALA A 357 22.98 9.28 8.70
C ALA A 357 22.23 10.60 9.00
N ASP A 358 21.02 10.78 8.46
CA ASP A 358 20.30 12.07 8.49
C ASP A 358 19.31 12.23 9.64
N GLY A 359 19.11 11.19 10.46
CA GLY A 359 18.30 11.28 11.68
C GLY A 359 16.81 11.57 11.45
N ASP A 360 16.36 11.44 10.20
CA ASP A 360 15.05 11.89 9.71
C ASP A 360 13.90 10.92 10.05
N VAL A 361 12.68 11.34 9.69
CA VAL A 361 11.33 10.78 9.94
C VAL A 361 11.22 9.24 10.08
N HIS A 362 12.09 8.48 9.43
CA HIS A 362 12.18 7.01 9.46
C HIS A 362 12.52 6.40 10.84
N LYS A 363 13.07 7.18 11.78
CA LYS A 363 13.22 6.74 13.19
C LYS A 363 11.89 6.43 13.87
N TYR A 364 10.77 6.99 13.40
CA TYR A 364 9.46 6.76 14.01
C TYR A 364 8.91 5.35 13.72
N PHE A 365 9.33 4.72 12.61
CA PHE A 365 8.77 3.46 12.12
C PHE A 365 9.64 2.23 12.36
N ASN A 366 10.96 2.40 12.49
CA ASN A 366 11.87 1.28 12.71
C ASN A 366 11.83 0.80 14.17
N PRO A 367 11.46 -0.48 14.45
CA PRO A 367 11.42 -0.99 15.81
C PRO A 367 12.80 -1.30 16.41
N TYR A 368 13.88 -1.14 15.65
CA TYR A 368 15.27 -1.45 16.03
C TYR A 368 16.11 -0.19 16.28
N GLU A 369 17.18 -0.33 17.07
CA GLU A 369 18.12 0.76 17.36
C GLU A 369 19.00 1.11 16.13
N SER A 370 19.29 0.12 15.30
CA SER A 370 20.03 0.29 14.05
C SER A 370 19.58 -0.66 12.94
N PRO A 371 19.86 -0.34 11.67
CA PRO A 371 19.67 -1.26 10.54
C PRO A 371 20.42 -2.60 10.71
N TYR A 372 21.56 -2.58 11.41
CA TYR A 372 22.35 -3.78 11.70
C TYR A 372 21.65 -4.70 12.70
N ASP A 373 20.99 -4.13 13.72
CA ASP A 373 20.20 -4.93 14.68
C ASP A 373 18.99 -5.57 14.01
N ALA A 374 18.34 -4.83 13.10
CA ALA A 374 17.24 -5.36 12.28
C ALA A 374 17.70 -6.58 11.46
N TYR A 375 18.84 -6.44 10.76
CA TYR A 375 19.43 -7.50 9.96
C TYR A 375 19.83 -8.72 10.81
N ILE A 376 20.59 -8.54 11.90
CA ILE A 376 21.03 -9.64 12.76
C ILE A 376 19.83 -10.40 13.33
N ASN A 377 18.82 -9.69 13.82
CA ASN A 377 17.59 -10.29 14.35
C ASN A 377 16.84 -11.10 13.28
N TYR A 378 16.69 -10.52 12.09
CA TYR A 378 16.03 -11.17 10.95
C TYR A 378 16.76 -12.45 10.53
N MET A 379 18.09 -12.40 10.40
CA MET A 379 18.88 -13.56 9.97
C MET A 379 18.85 -14.69 11.01
N ASN A 380 18.90 -14.39 12.32
CA ASN A 380 18.75 -15.43 13.35
C ASN A 380 17.40 -16.17 13.25
N ILE A 381 16.32 -15.43 12.95
CA ILE A 381 14.99 -16.01 12.75
C ILE A 381 14.96 -16.85 11.47
N LEU A 382 15.47 -16.31 10.37
CA LEU A 382 15.51 -17.01 9.09
C LEU A 382 16.33 -18.31 9.15
N ASP A 383 17.44 -18.30 9.88
CA ASP A 383 18.24 -19.50 10.13
C ASP A 383 17.45 -20.56 10.90
N ASN A 384 16.68 -20.17 11.91
CA ASN A 384 15.81 -21.10 12.61
C ASN A 384 14.69 -21.65 11.70
N VAL A 385 14.08 -20.80 10.85
CA VAL A 385 13.09 -21.23 9.84
C VAL A 385 13.69 -22.23 8.85
N ARG A 386 14.91 -21.97 8.35
CA ARG A 386 15.65 -22.88 7.46
C ARG A 386 15.92 -24.23 8.13
N ASN A 387 16.36 -24.21 9.39
CA ASN A 387 16.59 -25.43 10.16
C ASN A 387 15.30 -26.24 10.32
N ARG A 388 14.19 -25.60 10.71
CA ARG A 388 12.87 -26.25 10.82
C ARG A 388 12.39 -26.84 9.48
N ALA A 389 12.65 -26.14 8.38
CA ALA A 389 12.29 -26.60 7.04
C ALA A 389 13.06 -27.86 6.63
N ALA A 390 14.33 -27.98 7.04
CA ALA A 390 15.20 -29.11 6.71
C ALA A 390 14.97 -30.37 7.55
N THR A 391 14.33 -30.25 8.71
CA THR A 391 14.14 -31.36 9.68
C THR A 391 12.82 -32.13 9.54
N ALA A 392 12.17 -32.13 8.37
CA ALA A 392 10.91 -32.87 8.11
C ALA A 392 11.13 -34.28 7.55
#